data_AF-A0A0B1S659-F1
#
_entry.id   AF-A0A0B1S659-F1
#
_cell.length_a   1.000
_cell.length_b   1.000
_cell.length_c   1.000
_cell.angle_alpha   90.00
_cell.angle_beta   90.00
_cell.angle_gamma   90.00
#
_symmetry.space_group_name_H-M   'P 1'
#
loop_
_entity.id
_entity.type
_entity.pdbx_description
1 polymer ?
#
loop_
_entity_poly.entity_id
_entity_poly.type
_entity_poly.pdbx_seq_one_letter_code
_entity_poly.pdbx_strand_id
1 'polypeptide(L)'
;MVGYSYQDPSLNDTVWNDDKTASDIYLALQDFFNVYPDFINNQFFVTGESYGGVYVPTLTRLLIQQIQAGNSSINLAGMSIGNGMISTIQDLRSLPDFMYFHGIYGKR
;
A
#
# COMPACT_ATOMS: atom_id res chain seq x y z
N MET A 1 6.99 10.79 3.71
CA MET A 1 7.29 11.73 2.59
C MET A 1 8.11 10.99 1.53
N VAL A 2 7.79 11.16 0.24
CA VAL A 2 8.52 10.56 -0.90
C VAL A 2 8.38 11.48 -2.13
N GLY A 3 9.45 11.69 -2.91
CA GLY A 3 9.39 12.47 -4.14
C GLY A 3 9.01 13.93 -3.89
N TYR A 4 7.88 14.37 -4.46
CA TYR A 4 7.34 15.73 -4.26
C TYR A 4 6.40 15.87 -3.05
N SER A 5 6.00 14.77 -2.41
CA SER A 5 5.17 14.83 -1.20
C SER A 5 6.01 15.34 -0.03
N TYR A 6 5.55 16.41 0.61
CA TYR A 6 6.21 17.03 1.76
C TYR A 6 5.24 17.18 2.94
N GLN A 7 5.78 17.41 4.13
CA GLN A 7 5.03 17.77 5.32
C GLN A 7 5.69 18.95 6.01
N ASP A 8 4.90 19.74 6.73
CA ASP A 8 5.43 20.74 7.66
C ASP A 8 5.80 20.05 8.99
N PRO A 9 7.10 19.97 9.36
CA PRO A 9 7.54 19.33 10.60
C PRO A 9 7.13 20.09 11.87
N SER A 10 6.69 21.35 11.75
CA SER A 10 6.16 22.11 12.89
C SER A 10 4.72 21.72 13.24
N LEU A 11 4.01 21.11 12.29
CA LEU A 11 2.61 20.71 12.43
C LEU A 11 2.42 19.20 12.62
N ASN A 12 3.40 18.39 12.21
CA ASN A 12 3.28 16.93 12.18
C ASN A 12 4.50 16.25 12.78
N ASP A 13 4.31 15.05 13.33
CA ASP A 13 5.41 14.22 13.79
C ASP A 13 6.30 13.74 12.62
N THR A 14 7.46 13.20 12.97
CA THR A 14 8.44 12.66 12.02
C THR A 14 8.50 11.13 12.06
N VAL A 15 7.48 10.48 12.65
CA VAL A 15 7.43 9.04 12.81
C VAL A 15 6.65 8.44 11.64
N TRP A 16 7.26 7.44 11.01
CA TRP A 16 6.66 6.73 9.88
C TRP A 16 6.44 5.28 10.26
N ASN A 17 5.21 4.81 10.10
CA ASN A 17 4.85 3.39 10.19
C ASN A 17 3.76 3.07 9.17
N ASP A 18 3.48 1.78 8.99
CA ASP A 18 2.57 1.32 7.95
C ASP A 18 1.11 1.75 8.19
N ASP A 19 0.67 1.79 9.45
CA ASP A 19 -0.69 2.23 9.80
C ASP A 19 -0.89 3.73 9.58
N LYS A 20 0.11 4.55 9.92
CA LYS A 20 0.11 5.98 9.62
C LYS A 20 0.12 6.22 8.12
N THR A 21 0.95 5.47 7.37
CA THR A 21 1.01 5.57 5.91
C THR A 21 -0.35 5.24 5.29
N ALA A 22 -1.01 4.16 5.73
CA ALA A 22 -2.35 3.81 5.26
C ALA A 22 -3.39 4.91 5.59
N SER A 23 -3.31 5.48 6.79
CA SER A 23 -4.20 6.56 7.23
C SER A 23 -4.00 7.84 6.41
N ASP A 24 -2.76 8.25 6.17
CA ASP A 24 -2.43 9.43 5.37
C ASP A 24 -2.87 9.26 3.90
N ILE A 25 -2.71 8.05 3.32
CA ILE A 25 -3.22 7.75 1.98
C ILE A 25 -4.75 7.77 1.95
N TYR A 26 -5.42 7.25 2.97
CA TYR A 26 -6.88 7.31 3.06
C TYR A 26 -7.40 8.76 3.05
N LEU A 27 -6.77 9.64 3.83
CA LEU A 27 -7.11 11.07 3.83
C LEU A 27 -6.89 11.70 2.45
N ALA A 28 -5.77 11.40 1.80
CA ALA A 28 -5.51 11.88 0.44
C ALA A 28 -6.54 11.37 -0.57
N LEU A 29 -7.06 10.14 -0.42
CA LEU A 29 -8.15 9.62 -1.26
C LEU A 29 -9.47 10.35 -0.99
N GLN A 30 -9.78 10.66 0.26
CA GLN A 30 -10.96 11.47 0.59
C GLN A 30 -10.89 12.84 -0.10
N ASP A 31 -9.74 13.52 0.00
CA ASP A 31 -9.52 14.80 -0.68
C ASP A 31 -9.58 14.67 -2.21
N PHE A 32 -9.00 13.60 -2.78
CA PHE A 32 -9.05 13.34 -4.21
C PHE A 32 -10.49 13.21 -4.71
N PHE A 33 -11.35 12.42 -4.04
CA PHE A 33 -12.73 12.25 -4.46
C PHE A 33 -13.61 13.47 -4.16
N ASN A 34 -13.24 14.32 -3.19
CA ASN A 34 -13.88 15.63 -3.01
C ASN A 34 -13.59 16.57 -4.18
N VAL A 35 -12.36 16.56 -4.70
CA VAL A 35 -11.97 17.38 -5.86
C VAL A 35 -12.52 16.80 -7.17
N TYR A 36 -12.57 15.47 -7.29
CA TYR A 36 -13.02 14.78 -8.50
C TYR A 36 -14.18 13.81 -8.19
N PRO A 37 -15.37 14.34 -7.87
CA PRO A 37 -16.51 13.53 -7.44
C PRO A 37 -17.02 12.57 -8.52
N ASP A 38 -16.79 12.88 -9.80
CA ASP A 38 -17.24 12.05 -10.93
C ASP A 38 -16.65 10.63 -10.91
N PHE A 39 -15.51 10.41 -10.22
CA PHE A 39 -14.89 9.09 -10.12
C PHE A 39 -15.40 8.23 -8.95
N ILE A 40 -16.20 8.77 -8.02
CA ILE A 40 -16.54 8.06 -6.76
C ILE A 40 -17.26 6.74 -6.99
N ASN A 41 -18.07 6.65 -8.06
CA ASN A 41 -18.85 5.46 -8.39
C ASN A 41 -18.07 4.43 -9.21
N ASN A 42 -16.88 4.78 -9.71
CA ASN A 42 -16.07 3.86 -10.50
C ASN A 42 -15.49 2.75 -9.63
N GLN A 43 -15.29 1.59 -10.24
CA GLN A 43 -14.57 0.50 -9.57
C GLN A 43 -13.16 0.97 -9.20
N PHE A 44 -12.88 0.97 -7.91
CA PHE A 44 -11.60 1.40 -7.36
C PHE A 44 -10.74 0.18 -7.03
N PHE A 45 -9.49 0.19 -7.48
CA PHE A 45 -8.53 -0.87 -7.23
C PHE A 45 -7.29 -0.31 -6.54
N VAL A 46 -6.83 -0.99 -5.49
CA VAL A 46 -5.57 -0.65 -4.83
C VAL A 46 -4.47 -1.54 -5.39
N THR A 47 -3.47 -0.96 -6.04
CA THR A 47 -2.39 -1.73 -6.68
C THR A 47 -1.02 -1.22 -6.27
N GLY A 48 -0.04 -2.11 -6.16
CA GLY A 48 1.33 -1.72 -5.79
C GLY A 48 2.35 -2.84 -6.01
N GLU A 49 3.62 -2.48 -5.86
CA GLU A 49 4.76 -3.37 -6.10
C GLU A 49 5.78 -3.30 -4.96
N SER A 50 6.60 -4.34 -4.78
CA SER A 50 7.69 -4.37 -3.80
C SER A 50 7.17 -4.15 -2.37
N TYR A 51 7.53 -3.08 -1.67
CA TYR A 51 6.96 -2.76 -0.36
C TYR A 51 5.46 -2.41 -0.42
N GLY A 52 4.92 -2.22 -1.62
CA GLY A 52 3.48 -2.28 -1.88
C GLY A 52 2.83 -3.58 -1.38
N GLY A 53 3.59 -4.67 -1.19
CA GLY A 53 3.12 -5.87 -0.48
C GLY A 53 2.67 -5.63 0.96
N VAL A 54 3.14 -4.56 1.59
CA VAL A 54 2.67 -4.06 2.90
C VAL A 54 1.60 -3.00 2.72
N TYR A 55 1.86 -1.97 1.90
CA TYR A 55 0.95 -0.82 1.76
C TYR A 55 -0.42 -1.18 1.16
N VAL A 56 -0.45 -2.07 0.16
CA VAL A 56 -1.70 -2.42 -0.53
C VAL A 56 -2.66 -3.14 0.43
N PRO A 57 -2.26 -4.20 1.16
CA PRO A 57 -3.15 -4.83 2.14
C PRO A 57 -3.54 -3.92 3.31
N THR A 58 -2.63 -3.09 3.84
CA THR A 58 -2.95 -2.23 5.00
C THR A 58 -3.95 -1.14 4.62
N LEU A 59 -3.78 -0.48 3.48
CA LEU A 59 -4.76 0.48 2.95
C LEU A 59 -6.08 -0.19 2.59
N THR A 60 -6.05 -1.35 1.92
CA THR A 60 -7.27 -2.09 1.56
C THR A 60 -8.07 -2.47 2.80
N ARG A 61 -7.41 -2.96 3.85
CA ARG A 61 -8.04 -3.23 5.15
C ARG A 61 -8.70 -1.98 5.73
N LEU A 62 -8.01 -0.84 5.74
CA LEU A 62 -8.54 0.41 6.26
C LEU A 62 -9.76 0.88 5.45
N LEU A 63 -9.72 0.81 4.11
CA LEU A 63 -10.84 1.17 3.25
C LEU A 63 -12.07 0.31 3.55
N ILE A 64 -11.90 -1.02 3.67
CA ILE A 64 -12.99 -1.93 4.04
C ILE A 64 -13.62 -1.50 5.38
N GLN A 65 -12.80 -1.19 6.38
CA GLN A 65 -13.27 -0.74 7.70
C GLN A 65 -14.08 0.57 7.60
N GLN A 66 -13.59 1.56 6.83
CA GLN A 66 -14.28 2.84 6.68
C GLN A 66 -15.58 2.72 5.87
N ILE A 67 -15.60 1.87 4.83
CA ILE A 67 -16.81 1.57 4.06
C ILE A 67 -17.86 0.90 4.94
N GLN A 68 -17.47 -0.12 5.73
CA GLN A 68 -18.38 -0.82 6.63
C GLN A 68 -18.90 0.08 7.76
N ALA A 69 -18.10 1.06 8.20
CA ALA A 69 -18.52 2.07 9.17
C ALA A 69 -19.43 3.15 8.58
N GLY A 70 -19.63 3.19 7.25
CA GLY A 70 -20.39 4.23 6.56
C GLY A 70 -19.63 5.56 6.40
N ASN A 71 -18.32 5.57 6.65
CA ASN A 71 -17.47 6.76 6.57
C ASN A 71 -16.87 6.99 5.17
N SER A 72 -17.00 6.01 4.26
CA SER A 72 -16.47 6.10 2.90
C SER A 72 -17.44 5.49 1.89
N SER A 73 -17.61 6.15 0.75
CA SER A 73 -18.44 5.67 -0.37
C SER A 73 -17.60 5.15 -1.54
N ILE A 74 -16.30 4.93 -1.34
CA ILE A 74 -15.40 4.41 -2.38
C ILE A 74 -15.87 3.01 -2.79
N ASN A 75 -16.12 2.82 -4.08
CA ASN A 75 -16.52 1.54 -4.66
C ASN A 75 -15.30 0.60 -4.85
N LEU A 76 -14.75 0.12 -3.72
CA LEU A 76 -13.60 -0.78 -3.69
C LEU A 76 -13.93 -2.13 -4.36
N ALA A 77 -13.31 -2.41 -5.51
CA ALA A 77 -13.53 -3.60 -6.29
C ALA A 77 -12.46 -4.69 -6.07
N GLY A 78 -11.26 -4.31 -5.63
CA GLY A 78 -10.20 -5.28 -5.33
C GLY A 78 -8.84 -4.66 -5.14
N MET A 79 -7.83 -5.54 -5.01
CA MET A 79 -6.43 -5.15 -4.91
C MET A 79 -5.53 -6.08 -5.72
N SER A 80 -4.35 -5.59 -6.12
CA SER A 80 -3.33 -6.37 -6.82
C SER A 80 -1.92 -6.00 -6.34
N ILE A 81 -1.04 -7.00 -6.22
CA ILE A 81 0.31 -6.84 -5.68
C ILE A 81 1.30 -7.51 -6.64
N GLY A 82 2.23 -6.72 -7.19
CA GLY A 82 3.34 -7.21 -8.01
C GLY A 82 4.60 -7.43 -7.16
N ASN A 83 5.22 -8.60 -7.24
CA ASN A 83 6.52 -8.89 -6.60
C ASN A 83 6.64 -8.35 -5.16
N GLY A 84 5.57 -8.49 -4.38
CA GLY A 84 5.41 -7.77 -3.12
C GLY A 84 6.10 -8.45 -1.96
N MET A 85 6.61 -7.65 -1.03
CA MET A 85 7.02 -8.12 0.30
C MET A 85 5.78 -8.39 1.15
N ILE A 86 5.32 -9.65 1.14
CA ILE A 86 4.11 -10.08 1.89
C ILE A 86 4.51 -10.81 3.17
N SER A 87 5.62 -11.56 3.12
CA SER A 87 6.12 -12.32 4.27
C SER A 87 7.63 -12.41 4.22
N THR A 88 8.30 -11.68 5.11
CA THR A 88 9.76 -11.70 5.24
C THR A 88 10.31 -13.12 5.42
N ILE A 89 9.57 -13.99 6.12
CA ILE A 89 9.99 -15.38 6.32
C ILE A 89 9.97 -16.16 5.00
N GLN A 90 8.92 -16.01 4.19
CA GLN A 90 8.83 -16.72 2.91
C GLN A 90 9.81 -16.15 1.89
N ASP A 91 9.99 -14.83 1.89
CA ASP A 91 10.97 -14.16 1.02
C ASP A 91 12.39 -14.63 1.34
N LEU A 92 12.78 -14.67 2.63
CA LEU A 92 14.10 -15.16 3.04
C LEU A 92 14.32 -16.64 2.78
N ARG A 93 13.27 -17.46 2.87
CA ARG A 93 13.37 -18.91 2.62
C ARG A 93 13.49 -19.22 1.13
N SER A 94 12.81 -18.46 0.28
CA SER A 94 12.81 -18.70 -1.17
C SER A 94 14.03 -18.09 -1.88
N LEU A 95 14.62 -17.03 -1.32
CA LEU A 95 15.74 -16.31 -1.96
C LEU A 95 16.97 -17.19 -2.24
N PRO A 96 17.47 -18.06 -1.34
CA PRO A 96 18.61 -18.93 -1.63
C PRO A 96 18.35 -19.87 -2.82
N ASP A 97 17.16 -20.48 -2.87
CA ASP A 97 16.77 -21.37 -3.98
C ASP A 97 16.66 -20.58 -5.29
N PHE A 98 16.02 -19.41 -5.26
CA PHE A 98 15.95 -18.51 -6.40
C PHE A 98 17.35 -18.19 -6.93
N MET A 99 18.27 -17.78 -6.06
CA MET A 99 19.63 -17.42 -6.47
C MET A 99 20.44 -18.63 -7.00
N TYR A 100 20.25 -19.81 -6.42
CA TYR A 100 20.93 -21.02 -6.86
C TYR A 100 20.44 -21.49 -8.24
N PHE A 101 19.12 -21.62 -8.41
CA PHE A 101 18.55 -22.14 -9.66
C PHE A 101 18.58 -21.15 -10.84
N HIS A 102 18.91 -19.88 -10.57
CA HIS A 102 19.15 -18.87 -11.61
C HIS A 102 20.63 -18.57 -11.83
N GLY A 103 21.55 -19.39 -11.29
CA GLY A 103 22.99 -19.29 -11.55
C GLY A 103 23.67 -18.05 -10.94
N ILE A 104 23.01 -17.36 -10.01
CA ILE A 104 23.60 -16.23 -9.26
C ILE A 104 24.64 -16.76 -8.26
N TYR A 105 24.32 -17.88 -7.60
CA TYR A 105 25.24 -18.59 -6.71
C TYR A 105 25.39 -20.06 -7.09
N GLY A 106 26.59 -20.60 -6.94
CA GLY A 106 26.91 -22.01 -7.17
C GLY A 106 27.28 -22.74 -5.88
N LYS A 107 27.37 -24.07 -5.96
CA LYS A 107 28.05 -24.83 -4.91
C LYS A 107 29.53 -24.42 -4.92
N ARG A 108 30.07 -24.09 -3.75
CA ARG A 108 31.52 -23.91 -3.59
C ARG A 108 32.25 -25.22 -3.88
#